data_AF-A0AAV1NXN8-F1
#
_entry.id   AF-A0AAV1NXN8-F1
#
_cell.length_a   1.000
_cell.length_b   1.000
_cell.length_c   1.000
_cell.angle_alpha   90.00
_cell.angle_beta   90.00
_cell.angle_gamma   90.00
#
_symmetry.space_group_name_H-M   'P 1'
#
loop_
_entity.id
_entity.type
_entity.pdbx_description
1 polymer ?
#
loop_
_entity_poly.entity_id
_entity_poly.type
_entity_poly.pdbx_seq_one_letter_code
_entity_poly.pdbx_strand_id
1 'polypeptide(L)'
;MSVVQFEKLRLEEDKRIFNPCLSRACCISENAFGILTQCFKVYKRPAEVNPVLADSIVKATSILCNYLHHEVQRQVGQDDSFDNADGTLCIQEIQRPRGNRPSSETLYIQDTFEQYFVSVAGSKTVCAMDS
;
A
#
# COMPACT_ATOMS: atom_id res chain seq x y z
N MET A 1 -5.46 -11.69 -37.84
CA MET A 1 -6.18 -10.75 -36.93
C MET A 1 -6.46 -11.36 -35.53
N SER A 2 -6.03 -12.58 -35.24
CA SER A 2 -6.38 -13.29 -33.98
C SER A 2 -5.33 -13.17 -32.86
N VAL A 3 -4.04 -13.02 -33.20
CA VAL A 3 -2.93 -12.97 -32.22
C VAL A 3 -2.92 -11.65 -31.45
N VAL A 4 -3.14 -10.53 -32.15
CA VAL A 4 -3.18 -9.18 -31.57
C VAL A 4 -4.36 -9.00 -30.60
N GLN A 5 -5.49 -9.67 -30.86
CA GLN A 5 -6.66 -9.64 -29.99
C GLN A 5 -6.40 -10.40 -28.69
N PHE A 6 -5.72 -11.54 -28.76
CA PHE A 6 -5.39 -12.37 -27.59
C PHE A 6 -4.38 -11.67 -26.66
N GLU A 7 -3.38 -11.02 -27.26
CA GLU A 7 -2.36 -10.27 -26.52
C GLU A 7 -2.96 -9.03 -25.82
N LYS A 8 -3.92 -8.36 -26.47
CA LYS A 8 -4.66 -7.24 -25.88
C LYS A 8 -5.54 -7.66 -24.70
N LEU A 9 -6.23 -8.81 -24.82
CA LEU A 9 -7.06 -9.37 -23.74
C LEU A 9 -6.21 -9.77 -22.53
N ARG A 10 -5.03 -10.35 -22.77
CA ARG A 10 -4.09 -10.71 -21.71
C ARG A 10 -3.53 -9.47 -20.99
N LEU A 11 -3.15 -8.43 -21.71
CA LEU A 11 -2.75 -7.15 -21.13
C LEU A 11 -3.89 -6.46 -20.35
N GLU A 12 -5.15 -6.68 -20.74
CA GLU A 12 -6.30 -6.22 -19.95
C GLU A 12 -6.50 -7.05 -18.69
N GLU A 13 -6.26 -8.36 -18.73
CA GLU A 13 -6.38 -9.27 -17.58
C GLU A 13 -5.28 -9.05 -16.54
N ASP A 14 -4.03 -8.89 -16.98
CA ASP A 14 -2.88 -8.58 -16.12
C ASP A 14 -3.11 -7.27 -15.35
N LYS A 15 -3.64 -6.24 -16.04
CA LYS A 15 -4.04 -4.96 -15.43
C LYS A 15 -5.20 -5.09 -14.44
N ARG A 16 -6.11 -6.04 -14.63
CA ARG A 16 -7.23 -6.29 -13.70
C ARG A 16 -6.74 -6.87 -12.38
N ILE A 17 -5.61 -7.57 -12.37
CA ILE A 17 -4.98 -8.10 -11.15
C ILE A 17 -4.05 -7.04 -10.55
N PHE A 18 -3.21 -6.42 -11.37
CA PHE A 18 -2.19 -5.49 -10.92
C PHE A 18 -2.76 -4.21 -10.30
N ASN A 19 -3.73 -3.55 -10.93
CA ASN A 19 -4.23 -2.25 -10.46
C ASN A 19 -4.86 -2.32 -9.06
N PRO A 20 -5.74 -3.29 -8.75
CA PRO A 20 -6.27 -3.43 -7.39
C PRO A 20 -5.18 -3.77 -6.37
N CYS A 21 -4.20 -4.62 -6.72
CA CYS A 21 -3.09 -4.95 -5.84
C CYS A 21 -2.24 -3.72 -5.50
N LEU A 22 -1.87 -2.96 -6.53
CA LEU A 22 -1.11 -1.72 -6.37
C LEU A 22 -1.88 -0.73 -5.51
N SER A 23 -3.17 -0.51 -5.81
CA SER A 23 -4.03 0.37 -5.02
C SER A 23 -4.12 -0.07 -3.55
N ARG A 24 -4.26 -1.38 -3.29
CA ARG A 24 -4.36 -1.92 -1.94
C ARG A 24 -3.03 -1.81 -1.19
N ALA A 25 -1.91 -2.10 -1.84
CA ALA A 25 -0.58 -1.91 -1.26
C ALA A 25 -0.31 -0.44 -0.91
N CYS A 26 -0.68 0.49 -1.80
CA CYS A 26 -0.61 1.93 -1.53
C CYS A 26 -1.50 2.32 -0.34
N CYS A 27 -2.76 1.87 -0.32
CA CYS A 27 -3.69 2.14 0.78
C CYS A 27 -3.17 1.61 2.14
N ILE A 28 -2.65 0.38 2.18
CA ILE A 28 -2.05 -0.19 3.40
C ILE A 28 -0.86 0.65 3.86
N SER A 29 0.02 1.05 2.93
CA SER A 29 1.17 1.88 3.26
C SER A 29 0.76 3.26 3.78
N GLU A 30 -0.24 3.90 3.15
CA GLU A 30 -0.76 5.21 3.54
C GLU A 30 -1.41 5.15 4.92
N ASN A 31 -2.26 4.14 5.17
CA ASN A 31 -2.89 3.91 6.46
C ASN A 31 -1.85 3.72 7.57
N ALA A 32 -0.80 2.93 7.31
CA ALA A 32 0.28 2.72 8.27
C ALA A 32 1.02 4.03 8.59
N PHE A 33 1.40 4.81 7.58
CA PHE A 33 2.05 6.11 7.78
C PHE A 33 1.14 7.14 8.44
N GLY A 34 -0.18 7.07 8.21
CA GLY A 34 -1.18 7.89 8.89
C GLY A 34 -1.17 7.65 10.40
N ILE A 35 -1.20 6.38 10.83
CA ILE A 35 -1.08 6.00 12.23
C ILE A 35 0.26 6.49 12.81
N LEU A 36 1.37 6.22 12.13
CA LEU A 36 2.70 6.65 12.58
C LEU A 36 2.79 8.18 12.71
N THR A 37 2.15 8.94 11.82
CA THR A 37 2.13 10.41 11.87
C THR A 37 1.31 10.96 13.03
N GLN A 38 0.22 10.28 13.38
CA GLN A 38 -0.59 10.65 14.53
C GLN A 38 0.11 10.31 15.85
N CYS A 39 0.77 9.15 15.92
CA CYS A 39 1.54 8.71 17.09
C CYS A 39 2.84 9.50 17.28
N PHE A 40 3.56 9.79 16.19
CA PHE A 40 4.89 10.39 16.23
C PHE A 40 4.95 11.67 15.42
N LYS A 41 5.30 12.78 16.08
CA LYS A 41 5.49 14.09 15.46
C LYS A 41 6.62 14.12 14.41
N VAL A 42 7.50 13.12 14.40
CA VAL A 42 8.65 13.03 13.47
C VAL A 42 8.21 12.97 12.00
N TYR A 43 7.04 12.40 11.70
CA TYR A 43 6.51 12.29 10.33
C TYR A 43 5.74 13.52 9.85
N LYS A 44 5.47 14.51 10.73
CA LYS A 44 4.73 15.73 10.37
C LYS A 44 5.56 16.74 9.57
N ARG A 45 6.87 16.53 9.48
CA ARG A 45 7.79 17.35 8.69
C ARG A 45 8.54 16.48 7.68
N PRO A 46 8.90 17.00 6.51
CA PRO A 46 9.82 16.33 5.61
C PRO A 46 11.09 15.95 6.36
N ALA A 47 11.43 14.67 6.34
CA ALA A 47 12.61 14.18 7.01
C ALA A 47 13.82 14.32 6.07
N GLU A 48 14.73 15.24 6.38
CA GLU A 48 16.02 15.39 5.68
C GLU A 48 17.02 14.32 6.18
N VAL A 49 16.66 13.05 6.01
CA VAL A 49 17.43 11.90 6.51
C VAL A 49 17.87 11.00 5.35
N ASN A 50 19.03 10.36 5.51
CA ASN A 50 19.49 9.35 4.57
C ASN A 50 18.49 8.17 4.51
N PRO A 51 18.24 7.55 3.35
CA PRO A 51 17.32 6.43 3.21
C PRO A 51 17.59 5.26 4.19
N VAL A 52 18.86 4.98 4.53
CA VAL A 52 19.21 3.92 5.49
C VAL A 52 18.71 4.26 6.90
N LEU A 53 18.84 5.53 7.28
CA LEU A 53 18.34 6.02 8.56
C LEU A 53 16.80 6.11 8.55
N ALA A 54 16.21 6.52 7.42
CA ALA A 54 14.76 6.54 7.24
C ALA A 54 14.14 5.15 7.48
N ASP A 55 14.72 4.11 6.89
CA ASP A 55 14.29 2.73 7.07
C ASP A 55 14.39 2.28 8.54
N SER A 56 15.47 2.67 9.22
CA SER A 56 15.66 2.40 10.65
C SER A 56 14.61 3.11 11.52
N ILE A 57 14.27 4.37 11.21
CA ILE A 57 13.24 5.13 11.91
C ILE A 57 11.87 4.47 11.71
N VAL A 58 11.50 4.13 10.48
CA VAL A 58 10.21 3.47 10.19
C VAL A 58 10.10 2.17 10.98
N LYS A 59 11.10 1.28 10.91
CA LYS A 59 11.11 0.02 11.65
C LYS A 59 10.98 0.22 13.17
N ALA A 60 11.77 1.14 13.74
CA ALA A 60 11.72 1.42 15.18
C ALA A 60 10.34 1.95 15.60
N THR A 61 9.78 2.89 14.84
CA THR A 61 8.46 3.47 15.13
C THR A 61 7.32 2.47 14.94
N SER A 62 7.38 1.58 13.96
CA SER A 62 6.37 0.52 13.77
C SER A 62 6.35 -0.45 14.96
N ILE A 63 7.52 -0.89 15.44
CA ILE A 63 7.62 -1.74 16.63
C ILE A 63 7.06 -1.00 17.85
N LEU A 64 7.45 0.26 18.02
CA LEU A 64 7.01 1.07 19.15
C LEU A 64 5.50 1.34 19.13
N CYS A 65 4.91 1.60 17.96
CA CYS A 65 3.47 1.75 17.79
C CYS A 65 2.73 0.50 18.26
N ASN A 66 3.18 -0.69 17.83
CA ASN A 66 2.57 -1.95 18.24
C ASN A 66 2.69 -2.17 19.74
N TYR A 67 3.84 -1.84 20.34
CA TYR A 67 4.05 -1.93 21.78
C TYR A 67 3.13 -0.99 22.57
N LEU A 68 3.05 0.28 22.16
CA LEU A 68 2.18 1.28 22.79
C LEU A 68 0.71 0.89 22.67
N HIS A 69 0.29 0.35 21.52
CA HIS A 69 -1.06 -0.13 21.32
C HIS A 69 -1.41 -1.27 22.28
N HIS A 70 -0.52 -2.25 22.42
CA HIS A 70 -0.71 -3.37 23.35
C HIS A 70 -0.76 -2.90 24.82
N GLU A 71 0.00 -1.88 25.20
CA GLU A 71 -0.05 -1.34 26.56
C GLU A 71 -1.32 -0.52 26.83
N VAL A 72 -1.81 0.25 25.84
CA VAL A 72 -3.09 0.96 25.93
C VAL A 72 -4.26 -0.03 26.03
N GLN A 73 -4.26 -1.10 25.23
CA GLN A 73 -5.25 -2.18 25.31
C GLN A 73 -5.20 -2.98 26.62
N ARG A 74 -4.02 -3.09 27.24
CA ARG A 74 -3.86 -3.68 28.59
C ARG A 74 -4.48 -2.83 29.69
N GLN A 75 -4.43 -1.51 29.55
CA GLN A 75 -4.94 -0.57 30.56
C GLN A 75 -6.44 -0.31 30.42
N VAL A 76 -6.95 -0.31 29.18
CA VAL A 76 -8.37 -0.24 28.85
C VAL A 76 -8.85 -1.68 28.66
N GLY A 77 -9.12 -2.37 29.76
CA GLY A 77 -9.46 -3.78 29.75
C GLY A 77 -10.44 -4.14 28.64
N GLN A 78 -9.95 -4.94 27.68
CA GLN A 78 -10.71 -5.81 26.80
C GLN A 78 -12.00 -5.18 26.24
N ASP A 79 -11.84 -4.25 25.30
CA ASP A 79 -12.89 -3.95 24.34
C ASP A 79 -12.25 -4.07 22.96
N ASP A 80 -12.58 -5.15 22.25
CA ASP A 80 -12.17 -5.45 20.88
C ASP A 80 -12.84 -4.47 19.87
N SER A 81 -12.78 -3.19 20.19
CA SER A 81 -13.41 -2.10 19.45
C SER A 81 -12.38 -1.35 18.61
N PHE A 82 -11.59 -2.11 17.84
CA PHE A 82 -11.05 -1.60 16.57
C PHE A 82 -11.51 -2.46 15.39
N ASP A 83 -12.60 -3.21 15.55
CA ASP A 83 -13.40 -3.61 14.42
C ASP A 83 -14.24 -2.42 13.97
N ASN A 84 -14.09 -2.08 12.69
CA ASN A 84 -14.81 -1.04 11.95
C ASN A 84 -14.31 0.38 12.20
N ALA A 85 -13.09 0.67 11.75
CA ALA A 85 -12.96 1.89 10.95
C ALA A 85 -13.90 1.70 9.75
N ASP A 86 -15.13 2.19 9.94
CA ASP A 86 -16.19 2.32 8.97
C ASP A 86 -15.61 2.50 7.57
N GLY A 87 -16.10 1.70 6.62
CA GLY A 87 -15.66 1.61 5.22
C GLY A 87 -15.92 2.88 4.40
N THR A 88 -15.79 4.04 5.04
CA THR A 88 -16.10 5.37 4.54
C THR A 88 -14.96 6.34 4.89
N LEU A 89 -13.70 5.92 4.75
CA LEU A 89 -12.69 6.88 4.29
C LEU A 89 -12.95 7.07 2.80
N CYS A 90 -13.90 7.96 2.50
CA CYS A 90 -14.10 8.49 1.17
C CYS A 90 -12.72 8.97 0.67
N ILE A 91 -12.09 8.16 -0.17
CA ILE A 91 -10.96 8.59 -0.98
C ILE A 91 -11.53 9.75 -1.80
N GLN A 92 -11.23 10.97 -1.37
CA GLN A 92 -11.58 12.13 -2.16
C GLN A 92 -10.96 11.92 -3.53
N GLU A 93 -11.77 12.07 -4.57
CA GLU A 93 -11.31 12.01 -5.95
C GLU A 93 -10.16 12.99 -6.10
N ILE A 94 -8.93 12.47 -6.12
CA ILE A 94 -7.74 13.27 -6.42
C ILE A 94 -7.99 13.81 -7.82
N GLN A 95 -8.25 15.11 -7.93
CA GLN A 95 -8.36 15.79 -9.21
C GLN A 95 -7.14 15.39 -10.03
N ARG A 96 -7.35 14.60 -11.08
CA ARG A 96 -6.26 14.00 -11.87
C ARG A 96 -5.29 15.13 -12.20
N PRO A 97 -4.04 15.11 -11.71
CA PRO A 97 -3.07 16.13 -12.08
C PRO A 97 -2.93 16.07 -13.59
N ARG A 98 -3.45 17.11 -14.26
CA ARG A 98 -3.58 17.16 -15.70
C ARG A 98 -2.17 17.31 -16.28
N GLY A 99 -1.55 16.19 -16.67
CA GLY A 99 -0.28 16.20 -17.41
C GLY A 99 0.85 15.30 -16.90
N ASN A 100 0.63 14.36 -15.96
CA ASN A 100 1.72 13.50 -15.51
C ASN A 100 1.87 12.24 -16.39
N ARG A 101 2.66 12.34 -17.47
CA ARG A 101 3.13 11.13 -18.17
C ARG A 101 4.22 10.49 -17.30
N PRO A 102 4.07 9.23 -16.87
CA PRO A 102 5.11 8.55 -16.10
C PRO A 102 6.42 8.49 -16.91
N SER A 103 7.55 8.64 -16.23
CA SER A 103 8.85 8.49 -16.89
C SER A 103 9.04 7.06 -17.40
N SER A 104 9.93 6.87 -18.37
CA SER A 104 10.25 5.53 -18.89
C SER A 104 10.75 4.58 -17.78
N GLU A 105 11.45 5.12 -16.78
CA GLU A 105 11.91 4.38 -15.62
C GLU A 105 10.75 3.97 -14.71
N THR A 106 9.78 4.87 -14.47
CA THR A 106 8.56 4.53 -13.72
C THR A 106 7.75 3.44 -14.42
N LEU A 107 7.62 3.51 -15.75
CA LEU A 107 6.95 2.48 -16.54
C LEU A 107 7.66 1.13 -16.44
N TYR A 108 8.99 1.13 -16.56
CA TYR A 108 9.78 -0.10 -16.42
C TYR A 108 9.61 -0.77 -15.05
N ILE A 109 9.59 0.03 -13.97
CA ILE A 109 9.32 -0.47 -12.62
C ILE A 109 7.91 -1.06 -12.54
N GLN A 110 6.89 -0.38 -13.09
CA GLN A 110 5.52 -0.88 -13.12
C GLN A 110 5.41 -2.21 -13.87
N ASP A 111 6.00 -2.32 -15.07
CA ASP A 111 6.01 -3.55 -15.87
C ASP A 111 6.69 -4.72 -15.12
N THR A 112 7.79 -4.42 -14.40
CA THR A 112 8.51 -5.43 -13.61
C THR A 112 7.65 -5.95 -12.46
N PHE A 113 6.96 -5.06 -11.74
CA PHE A 113 6.04 -5.45 -10.68
C PHE A 113 4.80 -6.16 -11.22
N GLU A 114 4.25 -5.73 -12.36
CA GLU A 114 3.13 -6.39 -13.04
C GLU A 114 3.48 -7.85 -13.35
N GLN A 115 4.65 -8.11 -13.92
CA GLN A 115 5.13 -9.48 -14.17
C GLN A 115 5.30 -10.31 -12.89
N TYR A 116 5.75 -9.70 -11.79
CA TYR A 116 5.85 -10.38 -10.50
C TYR A 116 4.48 -10.77 -9.93
N PHE A 117 3.50 -9.86 -9.96
CA PHE A 117 2.16 -10.10 -9.41
C PHE A 117 1.34 -11.10 -10.24
N VAL A 118 1.54 -11.11 -11.56
CA VAL A 118 0.91 -12.08 -12.48
C VAL A 118 1.55 -13.47 -12.39
N SER A 119 2.81 -13.56 -11.95
CA SER A 119 3.51 -14.83 -11.75
C SER A 119 2.82 -15.71 -10.69
N VAL A 120 3.02 -17.03 -10.81
CA VAL A 120 2.49 -18.07 -9.89
C VAL A 120 2.87 -17.81 -8.43
N ALA A 121 3.97 -17.10 -8.18
CA ALA A 121 4.39 -16.68 -6.84
C ALA A 121 3.56 -15.51 -6.29
N GLY A 122 3.26 -14.49 -7.12
CA GLY A 122 2.51 -13.30 -6.72
C GLY A 122 1.01 -13.53 -6.56
N SER A 123 0.41 -14.31 -7.47
CA SER A 123 -1.02 -14.63 -7.46
C SER A 123 -1.47 -15.38 -6.18
N LYS A 124 -0.61 -16.24 -5.62
CA LYS A 124 -0.91 -17.02 -4.41
C LYS A 124 -1.00 -16.18 -3.14
N THR A 125 -0.29 -15.05 -3.06
CA THR A 125 -0.31 -14.15 -1.90
C THR A 125 -1.53 -13.23 -1.86
N VAL A 126 -2.10 -12.90 -3.03
CA VAL A 126 -3.23 -11.97 -3.13
C VAL A 126 -4.57 -12.68 -2.95
N CYS A 127 -4.71 -13.90 -3.50
CA CYS A 127 -5.95 -14.69 -3.38
C CYS A 127 -6.11 -15.42 -2.04
N ALA A 128 -5.08 -15.49 -1.19
CA ALA A 128 -5.13 -16.20 0.09
C ALA A 128 -5.70 -15.37 1.26
N MET A 129 -6.06 -14.10 1.05
CA MET A 129 -6.58 -13.21 2.09
C MET A 129 -8.10 -12.94 2.00
N ASP A 130 -8.80 -13.52 1.01
CA ASP A 130 -10.26 -13.50 0.88
C ASP A 130 -10.85 -14.92 1.12
N SER A 131 -10.43 -15.61 2.17
CA SER A 131 -11.03 -16.88 2.63
C SER A 131 -11.06 -16.98 4.14
#